data_AF-A0A352C3A4-F1
#
_entry.id   AF-A0A352C3A4-F1
#
_cell.length_a   1.000
_cell.length_b   1.000
_cell.length_c   1.000
_cell.angle_alpha   90.00
_cell.angle_beta   90.00
_cell.angle_gamma   90.00
#
_symmetry.space_group_name_H-M   'P 1'
#
loop_
_entity.id
_entity.type
_entity.pdbx_description
1 polymer ?
#
loop_
_entity_poly.entity_id
_entity_poly.type
_entity_poly.pdbx_seq_one_letter_code
_entity_poly.pdbx_strand_id
1 'polypeptide(L)'
;MNQIVSHDWWTYLIVTGAQGDVIYSPMPSMDYRQHAKNLIGSNIGFMARLFRMKELLKGRFLNWNTANLNALNNYAHVLSPENQNIVEEFLGLRKHCFPKNIIKFRRLGLYRQTQFDNLAMQLALILKRI
;
A
#
# COMPACT_ATOMS: atom_id res chain seq x y z
N MET A 1 16.25 -4.56 -11.79
CA MET A 1 16.27 -3.12 -11.43
C MET A 1 15.18 -2.86 -10.41
N ASN A 2 15.53 -2.33 -9.24
CA ASN A 2 14.57 -1.97 -8.18
C ASN A 2 13.72 -0.79 -8.65
N GLN A 3 12.54 -1.08 -9.17
CA GLN A 3 11.62 -0.06 -9.64
C GLN A 3 10.88 0.54 -8.44
N ILE A 4 11.23 1.77 -8.06
CA ILE A 4 10.43 2.55 -7.11
C ILE A 4 9.12 2.93 -7.81
N VAL A 5 7.99 2.54 -7.23
CA VAL A 5 6.65 2.76 -7.83
C VAL A 5 6.31 4.25 -7.88
N SER A 6 6.60 4.94 -6.79
CA SER A 6 6.39 6.37 -6.59
C SER A 6 7.40 6.85 -5.55
N HIS A 7 8.09 7.94 -5.86
CA HIS A 7 9.09 8.52 -4.96
C HIS A 7 8.46 8.91 -3.63
N ASP A 8 7.33 9.61 -3.64
CA ASP A 8 6.66 10.07 -2.42
C ASP A 8 6.20 8.90 -1.54
N TRP A 9 5.63 7.86 -2.16
CA TRP A 9 5.19 6.68 -1.42
C TRP A 9 6.39 5.94 -0.81
N TRP A 10 7.46 5.76 -1.57
CA TRP A 10 8.68 5.14 -1.07
C TRP A 10 9.30 5.93 0.09
N THR A 11 9.42 7.25 -0.07
CA THR A 11 9.93 8.16 0.97
C THR A 11 9.09 8.06 2.24
N TYR A 12 7.76 8.09 2.11
CA TYR A 12 6.87 7.92 3.24
C TYR A 12 7.12 6.58 3.97
N LEU A 13 7.22 5.47 3.22
CA LEU A 13 7.45 4.14 3.78
C LEU A 13 8.80 4.03 4.50
N ILE A 14 9.89 4.52 3.90
CA ILE A 14 11.22 4.38 4.51
C ILE A 14 11.39 5.29 5.72
N VAL A 15 10.86 6.52 5.67
CA VAL A 15 10.91 7.45 6.81
C VAL A 15 10.11 6.90 7.98
N THR A 16 8.84 6.56 7.77
CA THR A 16 7.99 6.01 8.85
C THR A 16 8.48 4.63 9.33
N GLY A 17 9.00 3.80 8.43
CA GLY A 17 9.61 2.51 8.75
C GLY A 17 10.83 2.65 9.65
N ALA A 18 11.60 3.72 9.50
CA ALA A 18 12.74 4.09 10.34
C ALA A 18 12.34 4.88 11.60
N GLN A 19 11.05 4.93 11.96
CA GLN A 19 10.51 5.74 13.07
C GLN A 19 10.73 7.26 12.91
N GLY A 20 10.93 7.73 11.69
CA GLY A 20 10.94 9.16 11.40
C GLY A 20 9.53 9.77 11.44
N ASP A 21 9.46 11.03 11.81
CA ASP A 21 8.19 11.77 11.89
C ASP A 21 7.72 12.24 10.51
N VAL A 22 6.41 12.07 10.26
CA VAL A 22 5.73 12.66 9.11
C VAL A 22 4.63 13.59 9.61
N ILE A 23 4.83 14.89 9.44
CA ILE A 23 3.94 15.93 9.95
C ILE A 23 3.04 16.43 8.82
N TYR A 24 1.73 16.32 9.02
CA TYR A 24 0.74 16.84 8.08
C TYR A 24 0.55 18.35 8.26
N SER A 25 0.69 19.12 7.17
CA SER A 25 0.31 20.54 7.16
C SER A 25 -1.18 20.67 6.80
N PRO A 26 -2.04 21.18 7.70
CA PRO A 26 -3.47 21.33 7.41
C PRO A 26 -3.79 22.48 6.45
N MET A 27 -2.87 23.43 6.29
CA MET A 27 -3.04 24.55 5.36
C MET A 27 -2.48 24.17 3.98
N PRO A 28 -3.33 24.07 2.93
CA PRO A 28 -2.85 23.83 1.57
C PRO A 28 -2.09 25.07 1.08
N SER A 29 -0.85 24.88 0.65
CA SER A 29 0.05 25.96 0.19
C SER A 29 0.51 25.81 -1.26
N MET A 30 0.13 24.72 -1.94
CA MET A 30 0.53 24.41 -3.30
C MET A 30 -0.65 23.90 -4.12
N ASP A 31 -0.79 24.41 -5.34
CA ASP A 31 -1.76 23.89 -6.31
C ASP A 31 -1.23 22.62 -6.99
N TYR A 32 -2.00 21.54 -6.91
CA TYR A 32 -1.67 20.30 -7.60
C TYR A 32 -2.24 20.28 -9.01
N ARG A 33 -1.36 20.29 -10.02
CA ARG A 33 -1.78 20.16 -11.43
C ARG A 33 -2.25 18.75 -11.73
N GLN A 34 -3.53 18.60 -12.06
CA GLN A 34 -4.09 17.33 -12.53
C GLN A 34 -4.05 17.23 -14.06
N HIS A 35 -3.73 16.06 -14.60
CA HIS A 35 -3.83 15.77 -16.02
C HIS A 35 -4.17 14.30 -16.31
N ALA A 36 -4.62 13.99 -17.53
CA ALA A 36 -5.10 12.66 -17.92
C ALA A 36 -4.05 11.52 -17.74
N LYS A 37 -2.75 11.85 -17.73
CA LYS A 37 -1.66 10.90 -17.52
C LYS A 37 -1.26 10.71 -16.04
N ASN A 38 -2.02 11.22 -15.08
CA ASN A 38 -1.68 11.05 -13.65
C ASN A 38 -1.67 9.56 -13.27
N LEU A 39 -0.60 9.11 -12.60
CA LEU A 39 -0.50 7.75 -12.06
C LEU A 39 -1.56 7.48 -10.97
N ILE A 40 -1.85 8.52 -10.17
CA ILE A 40 -2.82 8.54 -9.08
C ILE A 40 -3.59 9.87 -9.21
N GLY A 41 -4.93 9.87 -9.23
CA GLY A 41 -5.73 11.07 -9.49
C GLY A 41 -7.19 10.97 -9.04
N SER A 42 -7.91 12.09 -9.02
CA SER A 42 -9.26 12.24 -8.44
C SER A 42 -10.32 11.46 -9.21
N ASN A 43 -10.51 10.23 -8.76
CA ASN A 43 -11.38 9.26 -9.37
C ASN A 43 -12.37 8.84 -8.26
N ILE A 44 -13.18 9.82 -7.85
CA ILE A 44 -14.07 9.75 -6.68
C ILE A 44 -15.44 9.13 -7.04
N GLY A 45 -15.73 8.94 -8.35
CA GLY A 45 -16.99 8.40 -8.86
C GLY A 45 -17.07 6.87 -8.98
N PHE A 46 -18.24 6.36 -9.40
CA PHE A 46 -18.51 4.93 -9.58
C PHE A 46 -17.60 4.26 -10.62
N MET A 47 -17.39 4.91 -11.77
CA MET A 47 -16.49 4.41 -12.84
C MET A 47 -15.05 4.22 -12.35
N ALA A 48 -14.59 5.11 -11.48
CA ALA A 48 -13.29 4.99 -10.87
C ALA A 48 -13.16 3.84 -9.87
N ARG A 49 -14.25 3.52 -9.14
CA ARG A 49 -14.29 2.33 -8.28
C ARG A 49 -14.22 1.06 -9.14
N LEU A 50 -14.95 1.01 -10.25
CA LEU A 50 -14.89 -0.12 -11.17
C LEU A 50 -13.50 -0.26 -11.80
N PHE A 51 -12.86 0.84 -12.20
CA PHE A 51 -11.49 0.84 -12.68
C PHE A 51 -10.51 0.31 -11.61
N ARG A 52 -10.62 0.77 -10.36
CA ARG A 52 -9.80 0.27 -9.24
C ARG A 52 -10.00 -1.22 -9.01
N MET A 53 -11.23 -1.72 -9.08
CA MET A 53 -11.52 -3.16 -9.00
C MET A 53 -10.89 -3.94 -10.16
N LYS A 54 -10.94 -3.41 -11.39
CA LYS A 54 -10.29 -4.02 -12.55
C LYS A 54 -8.77 -4.06 -12.39
N GLU A 55 -8.15 -2.99 -11.88
CA GLU A 55 -6.71 -2.94 -11.66
C GLU A 55 -6.24 -3.84 -10.50
N LEU A 56 -7.10 -4.04 -9.50
CA LEU A 56 -6.91 -5.06 -8.45
C LEU A 56 -6.90 -6.46 -9.05
N LEU A 57 -7.85 -6.79 -9.94
CA LEU A 57 -7.87 -8.07 -10.65
C LEU A 57 -6.67 -8.25 -11.59
N LYS A 58 -6.15 -7.17 -12.19
CA LYS A 58 -4.95 -7.18 -13.02
C LYS A 58 -3.63 -7.30 -12.23
N GLY A 59 -3.68 -7.26 -10.90
CA GLY A 59 -2.48 -7.42 -10.06
C GLY A 59 -1.58 -6.19 -10.01
N ARG A 60 -2.07 -5.00 -10.36
CA ARG A 60 -1.28 -3.76 -10.25
C ARG A 60 -0.84 -3.53 -8.79
N PHE A 61 -1.76 -3.68 -7.85
CA PHE A 61 -1.48 -3.52 -6.42
C PHE A 61 -0.48 -4.57 -5.91
N LEU A 62 -0.64 -5.83 -6.32
CA LEU A 62 0.33 -6.89 -6.06
C LEU A 62 1.74 -6.46 -6.50
N ASN A 63 1.89 -6.00 -7.73
CA ASN A 63 3.18 -5.60 -8.28
C ASN A 63 3.77 -4.39 -7.54
N TRP A 64 2.95 -3.39 -7.24
CA TRP A 64 3.39 -2.20 -6.51
C TRP A 64 3.83 -2.52 -5.08
N ASN A 65 3.05 -3.31 -4.34
CA ASN A 65 3.44 -3.77 -3.01
C ASN A 65 4.70 -4.63 -3.06
N THR A 66 4.82 -5.54 -4.03
CA THR A 66 6.05 -6.34 -4.20
C THR A 66 7.27 -5.45 -4.43
N ALA A 67 7.16 -4.44 -5.29
CA ALA A 67 8.25 -3.51 -5.53
C ALA A 67 8.65 -2.74 -4.26
N ASN A 68 7.68 -2.20 -3.53
CA ASN A 68 7.94 -1.50 -2.27
C ASN A 68 8.52 -2.42 -1.18
N LEU A 69 8.02 -3.65 -1.04
CA LEU A 69 8.55 -4.61 -0.06
C LEU A 69 9.96 -5.05 -0.39
N ASN A 70 10.27 -5.27 -1.68
CA ASN A 70 11.64 -5.54 -2.12
C ASN A 70 12.57 -4.37 -1.81
N ALA A 71 12.10 -3.13 -2.03
CA ALA A 71 12.86 -1.96 -1.66
C ALA A 71 13.06 -1.87 -0.14
N LEU A 72 12.00 -2.06 0.69
CA LEU A 72 12.11 -2.07 2.16
C LEU A 72 13.09 -3.13 2.66
N ASN A 73 13.05 -4.34 2.11
CA ASN A 73 13.97 -5.42 2.48
C ASN A 73 15.44 -5.07 2.21
N ASN A 74 15.74 -4.34 1.13
CA ASN A 74 17.12 -3.88 0.86
C ASN A 74 17.61 -2.85 1.88
N TYR A 75 16.69 -2.17 2.55
CA TYR A 75 16.98 -1.20 3.61
C TYR A 75 16.51 -1.70 4.99
N ALA A 76 16.37 -3.03 5.19
CA ALA A 76 15.85 -3.56 6.46
C ALA A 76 16.63 -3.05 7.68
N HIS A 77 17.94 -2.84 7.54
CA HIS A 77 18.83 -2.33 8.60
C HIS A 77 18.47 -0.94 9.15
N VAL A 78 17.71 -0.11 8.41
CA VAL A 78 17.25 1.21 8.91
C VAL A 78 15.86 1.14 9.54
N LEU A 79 15.12 0.04 9.33
CA LEU A 79 13.79 -0.15 9.89
C LEU A 79 13.90 -0.53 11.37
N SER A 80 12.93 -0.12 12.18
CA SER A 80 12.85 -0.60 13.56
C SER A 80 12.55 -2.11 13.61
N PRO A 81 12.93 -2.82 14.69
CA PRO A 81 12.60 -4.24 14.84
C PRO A 81 11.09 -4.52 14.70
N GLU A 82 10.24 -3.64 15.20
CA GLU A 82 8.78 -3.75 15.11
C GLU A 82 8.30 -3.63 13.66
N ASN A 83 8.83 -2.64 12.92
CA ASN A 83 8.48 -2.41 11.53
C ASN A 83 9.04 -3.50 10.60
N GLN A 84 10.21 -4.05 10.90
CA GLN A 84 10.72 -5.25 10.23
C GLN A 84 9.75 -6.42 10.39
N ASN A 85 9.27 -6.68 11.62
CA ASN A 85 8.29 -7.74 11.86
C ASN A 85 6.96 -7.49 11.11
N ILE A 86 6.48 -6.25 11.02
CA ILE A 86 5.29 -5.91 10.22
C ILE A 86 5.50 -6.24 8.74
N VAL A 87 6.67 -5.88 8.18
CA VAL A 87 7.02 -6.17 6.78
C VAL A 87 7.08 -7.68 6.53
N GLU A 88 7.69 -8.44 7.44
CA GLU A 88 7.79 -9.89 7.36
C GLU A 88 6.43 -10.58 7.48
N GLU A 89 5.62 -10.18 8.47
CA GLU A 89 4.26 -10.71 8.63
C GLU A 89 3.41 -10.40 7.39
N PHE A 90 3.53 -9.19 6.83
CA PHE A 90 2.82 -8.83 5.61
C PHE A 90 3.29 -9.64 4.40
N LEU A 91 4.59 -9.89 4.24
CA LEU A 91 5.12 -10.80 3.22
C LEU A 91 4.55 -12.22 3.36
N GLY A 92 4.43 -12.71 4.60
CA GLY A 92 3.83 -14.01 4.91
C GLY A 92 2.35 -14.08 4.51
N LEU A 93 1.58 -13.01 4.75
CA LEU A 93 0.15 -12.95 4.39
C LEU A 93 -0.10 -13.12 2.90
N ARG A 94 0.83 -12.66 2.06
CA ARG A 94 0.70 -12.67 0.60
C ARG A 94 0.96 -14.06 -0.03
N LYS A 95 1.62 -14.97 0.68
CA LYS A 95 1.99 -16.30 0.16
C LYS A 95 0.85 -17.32 0.17
N HIS A 96 -0.12 -17.19 1.08
CA HIS A 96 -1.17 -18.21 1.30
C HIS A 96 -2.59 -17.65 1.14
N CYS A 97 -3.49 -18.43 0.52
CA CYS A 97 -4.92 -18.12 0.49
C CYS A 97 -5.52 -18.71 1.76
N PHE A 98 -5.63 -17.94 2.83
CA PHE A 98 -6.17 -18.46 4.07
C PHE A 98 -7.14 -17.48 4.72
N PRO A 99 -8.38 -17.87 5.05
CA PRO A 99 -9.33 -16.98 5.71
C PRO A 99 -8.81 -16.41 7.05
N LYS A 100 -7.97 -17.17 7.79
CA LYS A 100 -7.31 -16.62 9.00
C LYS A 100 -6.32 -15.49 8.70
N ASN A 101 -5.90 -15.29 7.44
CA ASN A 101 -5.12 -14.12 7.05
C ASN A 101 -5.91 -12.82 7.22
N ILE A 102 -7.26 -12.86 7.20
CA ILE A 102 -8.08 -11.68 7.51
C ILE A 102 -7.90 -11.25 8.98
N ILE A 103 -7.80 -12.22 9.90
CA ILE A 103 -7.57 -11.94 11.33
C ILE A 103 -6.18 -11.31 11.51
N LYS A 104 -5.15 -11.93 10.92
CA LYS A 104 -3.78 -11.40 10.96
C LYS A 104 -3.67 -10.02 10.31
N PHE A 105 -4.34 -9.81 9.18
CA PHE A 105 -4.41 -8.52 8.48
C PHE A 105 -4.95 -7.41 9.39
N ARG A 106 -6.02 -7.69 10.14
CA ARG A 106 -6.57 -6.74 11.13
C ARG A 106 -5.62 -6.54 12.31
N ARG A 107 -4.97 -7.60 12.79
CA ARG A 107 -3.99 -7.53 13.89
C ARG A 107 -2.78 -6.65 13.55
N LEU A 108 -2.33 -6.68 12.29
CA LEU A 108 -1.28 -5.80 11.78
C LEU A 108 -1.73 -4.32 11.64
N GLY A 109 -2.97 -3.99 11.98
CA GLY A 109 -3.49 -2.63 11.84
C GLY A 109 -3.60 -2.18 10.39
N LEU A 110 -3.72 -3.10 9.43
CA LEU A 110 -3.84 -2.74 8.02
C LEU A 110 -5.27 -2.28 7.72
N TYR A 111 -5.41 -1.04 7.28
CA TYR A 111 -6.70 -0.48 6.88
C TYR A 111 -6.55 0.53 5.73
N ARG A 112 -7.68 0.87 5.11
CA ARG A 112 -7.83 2.00 4.18
C ARG A 112 -8.90 2.96 4.67
N GLN A 113 -8.95 4.13 4.03
CA GLN A 113 -9.81 5.25 4.42
C GLN A 113 -11.31 4.89 4.50
N THR A 114 -11.82 4.06 3.59
CA THR A 114 -13.25 3.71 3.54
C THR A 114 -13.51 2.23 3.81
N GLN A 115 -14.70 1.90 4.32
CA GLN A 115 -15.11 0.50 4.53
C GLN A 115 -15.10 -0.30 3.23
N PHE A 116 -15.50 0.32 2.10
CA PHE A 116 -15.46 -0.32 0.79
C PHE A 116 -14.03 -0.68 0.36
N ASP A 117 -13.08 0.22 0.56
CA ASP A 117 -11.67 -0.05 0.23
C ASP A 117 -11.09 -1.16 1.13
N ASN A 118 -11.50 -1.22 2.40
CA ASN A 118 -11.13 -2.32 3.30
C ASN A 118 -11.71 -3.67 2.85
N LEU A 119 -12.97 -3.71 2.42
CA LEU A 119 -13.57 -4.93 1.86
C LEU A 119 -12.85 -5.35 0.58
N ALA A 120 -12.52 -4.40 -0.31
CA ALA A 120 -11.74 -4.67 -1.51
C ALA A 120 -10.35 -5.23 -1.17
N MET A 121 -9.68 -4.74 -0.12
CA MET A 121 -8.41 -5.32 0.35
C MET A 121 -8.55 -6.75 0.87
N GLN A 122 -9.58 -7.03 1.66
CA GLN A 122 -9.82 -8.40 2.15
C GLN A 122 -10.07 -9.36 1.00
N LEU A 123 -10.84 -8.93 -0.01
CA LEU A 123 -11.10 -9.69 -1.21
C LEU A 123 -9.80 -9.88 -2.03
N ALA A 124 -8.97 -8.84 -2.17
CA ALA A 124 -7.64 -8.95 -2.78
C ALA A 124 -6.73 -9.93 -2.06
N LEU A 125 -6.75 -9.94 -0.72
CA LEU A 125 -5.97 -10.85 0.11
C LEU A 125 -6.37 -12.31 -0.14
N ILE A 126 -7.68 -12.59 -0.18
CA ILE A 126 -8.20 -13.93 -0.50
C ILE A 126 -7.75 -14.36 -1.91
N LEU A 127 -7.80 -13.43 -2.88
CA LEU A 127 -7.40 -13.67 -4.27
C LEU A 127 -5.88 -13.64 -4.53
N LYS A 128 -5.02 -13.41 -3.51
CA LYS A 128 -3.56 -13.20 -3.66
C LYS A 128 -3.21 -12.08 -4.65
N ARG A 129 -3.98 -10.99 -4.62
CA ARG A 129 -3.81 -9.80 -5.46
C ARG A 129 -3.28 -8.57 -4.71
N ILE A 130 -2.86 -8.76 -3.46
CA ILE A 130 -2.25 -7.72 -2.62
C ILE A 130 -0.77 -7.99 -2.40
#